data_AF-A0A931SA95-F1
#
_entry.id   AF-A0A931SA95-F1
#
_cell.length_a   1.000
_cell.length_b   1.000
_cell.length_c   1.000
_cell.angle_alpha   90.00
_cell.angle_beta   90.00
_cell.angle_gamma   90.00
#
_symmetry.space_group_name_H-M   'P 1'
#
loop_
_entity.id
_entity.type
_entity.pdbx_description
1 polymer ?
#
loop_
_entity_poly.entity_id
_entity_poly.type
_entity_poly.pdbx_seq_one_letter_code
_entity_poly.pdbx_strand_id
1 'polypeptide(L)'
;MKVEEYSKRQQQVGQWKVNIVSYRLGDQYYCTVDNVEPGATLARAQGLTQDEAEKKALEKAEGMLAKTLVVALVSRRQMKGTANR
;
A
#
# COMPACT_ATOMS: atom_id res chain seq x y z
N MET A 1 -0.13 6.50 -22.38
CA MET A 1 -1.04 6.11 -21.29
C MET A 1 -1.48 7.37 -20.57
N LYS A 2 -2.78 7.69 -20.59
CA LYS A 2 -3.35 8.75 -19.74
C LYS A 2 -3.79 8.10 -18.43
N VAL A 3 -3.39 8.70 -17.32
CA VAL A 3 -3.89 8.34 -15.99
C VAL A 3 -5.11 9.22 -15.77
N GLU A 4 -6.26 8.60 -15.61
CA GLU A 4 -7.53 9.30 -15.39
C GLU A 4 -7.99 9.06 -13.95
N GLU A 5 -8.77 9.99 -13.40
CA GLU A 5 -9.30 9.87 -12.03
C GLU A 5 -8.24 9.59 -10.95
N TYR A 6 -7.10 10.27 -11.02
CA TYR A 6 -6.08 10.19 -9.98
C TYR A 6 -6.64 10.76 -8.67
N SER A 7 -6.69 9.93 -7.64
CA SER A 7 -7.06 10.29 -6.29
C SER A 7 -5.99 9.83 -5.31
N LYS A 8 -5.57 10.73 -4.43
CA LYS A 8 -4.66 10.44 -3.34
C LYS A 8 -5.27 10.93 -2.05
N ARG A 9 -5.40 10.03 -1.08
CA ARG A 9 -5.83 10.38 0.28
C ARG A 9 -4.92 9.74 1.31
N GLN A 10 -4.80 10.41 2.45
CA GLN A 10 -4.14 9.86 3.62
C GLN A 10 -5.19 9.40 4.60
N GLN A 11 -4.99 8.21 5.16
CA GLN A 11 -5.85 7.65 6.19
C GLN A 11 -4.98 7.12 7.32
N GLN A 12 -5.46 7.28 8.55
CA GLN A 12 -4.82 6.67 9.70
C GLN A 12 -5.46 5.30 9.95
N VAL A 13 -4.65 4.25 9.94
CA VAL A 13 -5.08 2.87 10.22
C VAL A 13 -4.32 2.39 11.45
N GLY A 14 -5.01 2.43 12.60
CA GLY A 14 -4.40 2.17 13.90
C GLY A 14 -3.33 3.22 14.26
N GLN A 15 -2.09 2.77 14.42
CA GLN A 15 -0.93 3.61 14.74
C GLN A 15 -0.14 4.06 13.49
N TRP A 16 -0.53 3.58 12.30
CA TRP A 16 0.19 3.84 11.05
C TRP A 16 -0.59 4.79 10.16
N LYS A 17 0.12 5.74 9.57
CA LYS A 17 -0.45 6.65 8.57
C LYS A 17 -0.23 6.02 7.19
N VAL A 18 -1.30 5.71 6.48
CA VAL A 18 -1.23 5.15 5.13
C VAL A 18 -1.68 6.18 4.09
N ASN A 19 -1.01 6.22 2.95
CA ASN A 19 -1.49 6.82 1.72
C ASN A 19 -2.27 5.75 0.95
N ILE A 20 -3.38 6.18 0.38
CA ILE A 20 -4.19 5.42 -0.56
C ILE A 20 -4.19 6.23 -1.85
N VAL A 21 -3.59 5.65 -2.89
CA VAL A 21 -3.50 6.23 -4.22
C VAL A 21 -4.30 5.36 -5.16
N SER A 22 -5.40 5.88 -5.68
CA SER A 22 -6.19 5.23 -6.71
C SER A 22 -6.11 6.00 -8.02
N TYR A 23 -6.08 5.27 -9.13
CA TYR A 23 -6.09 5.85 -10.46
C TYR A 23 -6.66 4.87 -11.46
N ARG A 24 -7.33 5.39 -12.48
CA ARG A 24 -7.80 4.60 -13.62
C ARG A 24 -6.74 4.60 -14.72
N LEU A 25 -6.46 3.42 -15.25
CA LEU A 25 -5.58 3.23 -16.38
C LEU A 25 -6.30 2.36 -17.42
N GLY A 26 -6.81 3.00 -18.47
CA GLY A 26 -7.64 2.33 -19.48
C GLY A 26 -8.97 1.88 -18.88
N ASP A 27 -9.23 0.57 -18.92
CA ASP A 27 -10.46 -0.06 -18.39
C ASP A 27 -10.30 -0.68 -17.00
N GLN A 28 -9.17 -0.42 -16.33
CA GLN A 28 -8.91 -0.95 -14.99
C GLN A 28 -8.61 0.17 -13.99
N TYR A 29 -9.12 -0.01 -12.78
CA TYR A 29 -8.80 0.81 -11.63
C TYR A 29 -7.65 0.17 -10.85
N TYR A 30 -6.65 0.97 -10.57
CA TYR A 30 -5.50 0.61 -9.76
C TYR A 30 -5.61 1.33 -8.42
N CYS A 31 -5.39 0.60 -7.34
CA CYS A 31 -5.32 1.16 -6.00
C CYS A 31 -4.03 0.68 -5.33
N THR A 32 -3.25 1.62 -4.81
CA THR A 32 -2.00 1.39 -4.11
C THR A 32 -2.14 1.97 -2.71
N VAL A 33 -1.80 1.15 -1.71
CA VAL A 33 -1.74 1.56 -0.32
C VAL A 33 -0.28 1.51 0.12
N ASP A 34 0.26 2.67 0.49
CA ASP A 34 1.62 2.81 1.00
C ASP A 34 1.61 3.37 2.43
N ASN A 35 2.49 2.88 3.28
CA ASN A 35 2.69 3.44 4.61
C ASN A 35 3.57 4.69 4.49
N VAL A 36 3.13 5.82 5.02
CA VAL A 36 3.85 7.09 4.98
C VAL A 36 5.17 6.99 5.73
N GLU A 37 5.22 6.26 6.85
CA GLU A 37 6.43 6.06 7.65
C GLU A 37 6.52 4.58 8.07
N PRO A 38 7.47 3.79 7.51
CA PRO A 38 8.75 4.16 6.89
C PRO A 38 8.76 4.36 5.35
N GLY A 39 7.62 4.62 4.69
CA GLY A 39 7.58 4.79 3.23
C GLY A 39 7.47 3.47 2.44
N ALA A 40 6.97 2.41 3.07
CA ALA A 40 6.87 1.08 2.45
C ALA A 40 5.52 0.88 1.75
N THR A 41 5.52 0.33 0.53
CA THR A 41 4.27 -0.11 -0.11
C THR A 41 3.69 -1.29 0.66
N LEU A 42 2.48 -1.13 1.21
CA LEU A 42 1.78 -2.21 1.92
C LEU A 42 1.11 -3.14 0.93
N ALA A 43 0.28 -2.59 0.04
CA ALA A 43 -0.49 -3.39 -0.89
C ALA A 43 -0.76 -2.65 -2.19
N ARG A 44 -0.95 -3.44 -3.25
CA ARG A 44 -1.48 -2.98 -4.54
C ARG A 44 -2.61 -3.91 -4.95
N ALA A 45 -3.69 -3.34 -5.42
CA ALA A 45 -4.79 -4.08 -6.02
C ALA A 45 -5.27 -3.38 -7.29
N GLN A 46 -5.90 -4.18 -8.13
CA GLN A 46 -6.54 -3.73 -9.35
C GLN A 46 -7.95 -4.32 -9.40
N GLY A 47 -8.87 -3.58 -10.01
CA GLY A 47 -10.28 -3.94 -10.12
C GLY A 47 -10.90 -3.36 -11.38
N LEU A 48 -12.06 -3.89 -11.76
CA LEU A 48 -12.86 -3.34 -12.85
C LEU A 48 -13.59 -2.06 -12.42
N THR A 49 -13.76 -1.88 -11.11
CA THR A 49 -14.34 -0.68 -10.50
C THR A 49 -13.41 -0.13 -9.41
N GLN A 50 -13.55 1.17 -9.12
CA GLN A 50 -12.81 1.83 -8.05
C GLN A 50 -13.07 1.18 -6.69
N ASP A 51 -14.32 0.83 -6.39
CA ASP A 51 -14.74 0.22 -5.12
C ASP A 51 -14.10 -1.17 -4.92
N GLU A 52 -14.11 -2.03 -5.95
CA GLU A 52 -13.44 -3.33 -5.88
C GLU A 52 -11.93 -3.20 -5.69
N ALA A 53 -11.30 -2.29 -6.43
CA ALA A 53 -9.86 -2.06 -6.33
C ALA A 53 -9.48 -1.56 -4.93
N GLU A 54 -10.27 -0.62 -4.39
CA GLU A 54 -10.07 -0.08 -3.04
C GLU A 54 -10.27 -1.15 -1.98
N LYS A 55 -11.38 -1.89 -2.01
CA LYS A 55 -11.68 -2.94 -1.03
C LYS A 55 -10.61 -4.03 -1.01
N LYS A 56 -10.17 -4.50 -2.18
CA LYS A 56 -9.08 -5.49 -2.29
C LYS A 56 -7.74 -4.94 -1.80
N ALA A 57 -7.45 -3.65 -2.04
CA ALA A 57 -6.21 -3.04 -1.58
C ALA A 57 -6.22 -2.87 -0.06
N LEU A 58 -7.35 -2.44 0.51
CA LEU A 58 -7.52 -2.24 1.95
C LEU A 58 -7.43 -3.57 2.70
N GLU A 59 -8.16 -4.59 2.26
CA GLU A 59 -8.17 -5.90 2.91
C GLU A 59 -6.77 -6.55 2.91
N LYS A 60 -6.01 -6.39 1.81
CA LYS A 60 -4.61 -6.81 1.74
C LYS A 60 -3.71 -5.98 2.65
N ALA A 61 -3.91 -4.66 2.71
CA ALA A 61 -3.13 -3.77 3.57
C ALA A 61 -3.38 -4.09 5.05
N GLU A 62 -4.64 -4.35 5.45
CA GLU A 62 -5.01 -4.77 6.80
C GLU A 62 -4.37 -6.12 7.14
N GLY A 63 -4.45 -7.11 6.24
CA GLY A 63 -3.79 -8.40 6.42
C GLY A 63 -2.27 -8.29 6.53
N MET A 64 -1.63 -7.40 5.75
CA MET A 64 -0.20 -7.12 5.84
C MET A 64 0.16 -6.38 7.12
N LEU A 65 -0.63 -5.40 7.56
CA LEU A 65 -0.41 -4.68 8.81
C LEU A 65 -0.55 -5.61 10.02
N ALA A 66 -1.53 -6.52 10.02
CA ALA A 66 -1.67 -7.55 11.04
C ALA A 66 -0.42 -8.44 11.12
N LYS A 67 0.16 -8.83 9.98
CA LYS A 67 1.44 -9.58 9.92
C LYS A 67 2.65 -8.71 10.27
N THR A 68 2.62 -7.43 9.90
CA THR A 68 3.70 -6.46 10.15
C THR A 68 3.77 -6.08 11.61
N LEU A 69 2.67 -6.06 12.36
CA LEU A 69 2.72 -5.92 13.82
C LEU A 69 3.54 -7.06 14.47
N VAL A 70 3.51 -8.27 13.91
CA VAL A 70 4.36 -9.39 14.35
C VAL A 70 5.81 -9.18 13.91
N VAL A 71 6.04 -8.67 12.70
CA VAL A 71 7.37 -8.49 12.10
C VAL A 71 8.07 -7.19 12.56
N ALA A 72 7.38 -6.15 13.00
CA ALA A 72 7.99 -4.90 13.48
C ALA A 72 8.85 -5.12 14.74
N LEU A 73 8.54 -6.14 15.53
CA LEU A 73 9.41 -6.64 16.61
C LEU A 73 10.67 -7.37 16.08
N VAL A 74 10.63 -7.89 14.86
CA VAL A 74 11.69 -8.74 14.27
C VAL A 74 12.54 -7.98 13.22
N SER A 75 12.00 -6.93 12.59
CA SER A 75 12.59 -6.29 11.39
C SER A 75 13.60 -5.18 11.66
N ARG A 76 13.95 -4.92 12.93
CA ARG A 76 15.20 -4.19 13.26
C ARG A 76 16.47 -4.99 12.88
N ARG A 77 16.35 -6.22 12.33
CA ARG A 77 17.48 -7.12 12.08
C ARG A 77 17.92 -7.27 10.61
N GLN A 78 17.29 -6.65 9.61
CA GLN A 78 17.62 -6.91 8.18
C GLN A 78 18.14 -5.72 7.35
N MET A 79 18.36 -4.53 7.92
CA MET A 79 19.03 -3.42 7.21
C MET A 79 20.55 -3.37 7.45
N LYS A 80 21.25 -4.49 7.28
CA LYS A 80 22.69 -4.49 7.02
C LYS A 80 23.03 -5.63 6.06
N GLY A 81 23.18 -5.30 4.78
CA GLY A 81 23.75 -6.26 3.84
C GLY A 81 23.36 -6.04 2.38
N THR A 82 23.75 -4.91 1.79
CA THR A 82 24.14 -4.87 0.36
C THR A 82 24.91 -3.58 0.07
N ALA A 83 26.11 -3.52 0.62
CA ALA A 83 27.26 -2.79 0.09
C ALA A 83 28.42 -3.81 0.24
N ASN A 84 29.32 -4.07 -0.69
CA ASN A 84 29.71 -3.48 -1.97
C ASN A 84 30.74 -4.48 -2.55
N ARG A 85 30.77 -4.64 -3.88
CA ARG A 85 31.84 -5.22 -4.73
C ARG A 85 32.51 -6.53 -4.36
#